data_AF-A0A962H2D8-F1
#
_entry.id   AF-A0A962H2D8-F1
#
_cell.length_a   1.000
_cell.length_b   1.000
_cell.length_c   1.000
_cell.angle_alpha   90.00
_cell.angle_beta   90.00
_cell.angle_gamma   90.00
#
_symmetry.space_group_name_H-M   'P 1'
#
loop_
_entity.id
_entity.type
_entity.pdbx_description
1 polymer ?
#
loop_
_entity_poly.entity_id
_entity_poly.type
_entity_poly.pdbx_seq_one_letter_code
_entity_poly.pdbx_strand_id
1 'polypeptide(L)'
;MRSFWPWALLMLCLAAGPGRAADVELQIDTVAEGLAFPWSLAFLPDGRALVTERAGRLRVIVDGKLDDRAIGGVPKAFVEGQGGLFEVLPDPDFASNQLIYLSLAQGRSRANRTQVVRARLDGLE
;
A
#
# COMPACT_ATOMS: atom_id res chain seq x y z
N MET A 1 39.74 58.03 11.03
CA MET A 1 39.96 56.69 10.45
C MET A 1 38.66 55.90 10.52
N ARG A 2 38.22 55.48 9.33
CA ARG A 2 37.22 54.46 8.95
C ARG A 2 36.52 53.67 10.08
N SER A 3 35.20 53.74 10.08
CA SER A 3 34.33 52.55 10.19
C SER A 3 32.92 52.91 9.70
N PHE A 4 32.75 52.87 8.38
CA PHE A 4 31.47 52.69 7.70
C PHE A 4 30.89 51.34 8.12
N TRP A 5 29.69 51.28 8.69
CA TRP A 5 28.95 50.03 8.81
C TRP A 5 27.67 50.08 7.96
N PRO A 6 27.56 49.30 6.88
CA PRO A 6 26.39 49.25 6.02
C PRO A 6 25.40 48.22 6.58
N TRP A 7 24.34 48.65 7.24
CA TRP A 7 23.19 47.79 7.59
C TRP A 7 21.98 48.02 6.69
N ALA A 8 22.09 48.92 5.71
CA ALA A 8 21.08 49.09 4.68
C ALA A 8 21.36 48.11 3.54
N LEU A 9 20.76 46.91 3.58
CA LEU A 9 20.21 46.20 2.42
C LEU A 9 19.64 44.82 2.81
N LEU A 10 18.44 44.56 2.29
CA LEU A 10 17.68 43.31 2.25
C LEU A 10 16.98 42.84 3.55
N MET A 11 15.94 43.58 3.95
CA MET A 11 14.68 42.93 4.36
C MET A 11 13.72 42.89 3.16
N LEU A 12 13.95 41.97 2.24
CA LEU A 12 12.93 41.57 1.27
C LEU A 12 13.16 40.12 0.85
N CYS A 13 12.79 39.20 1.72
CA CYS A 13 12.26 37.92 1.26
C CYS A 13 10.76 37.95 1.55
N LEU A 14 9.99 37.86 0.48
CA LEU A 14 8.54 37.85 0.45
C LEU A 14 7.96 37.03 1.59
N ALA A 15 6.91 37.55 2.20
CA ALA A 15 5.91 36.74 2.86
C ALA A 15 5.32 35.75 1.83
N ALA A 16 5.96 34.59 1.67
CA ALA A 16 5.25 33.41 1.24
C ALA A 16 4.34 33.02 2.40
N GLY A 17 3.15 33.64 2.47
CA GLY A 17 2.07 33.11 3.29
C GLY A 17 1.85 31.65 2.90
N PRO A 18 1.43 30.77 3.82
CA PRO A 18 1.18 29.38 3.50
C PRO A 18 0.30 29.34 2.25
N GLY A 19 0.80 28.74 1.17
CA GLY A 19 0.01 28.53 -0.03
C GLY A 19 -1.23 27.77 0.39
N ARG A 20 -2.39 28.42 0.33
CA ARG A 20 -3.66 27.74 0.57
C ARG A 20 -3.76 26.71 -0.54
N ALA A 21 -3.69 25.43 -0.18
CA ALA A 21 -4.05 24.37 -1.11
C ALA A 21 -5.41 24.75 -1.70
N ALA A 22 -5.53 24.71 -3.03
CA ALA A 22 -6.83 24.92 -3.66
C ALA A 22 -7.82 23.93 -3.02
N ASP A 23 -9.02 24.39 -2.71
CA ASP A 23 -10.10 23.52 -2.25
C ASP A 23 -10.47 22.62 -3.44
N VAL A 24 -9.83 21.45 -3.54
CA VAL A 24 -10.09 20.44 -4.59
C VAL A 24 -11.30 19.62 -4.15
N GLU A 25 -12.35 19.64 -4.94
CA GLU A 25 -13.49 18.75 -4.76
C GLU A 25 -13.10 17.33 -5.19
N LEU A 26 -13.06 16.41 -4.22
CA LEU A 26 -12.75 15.01 -4.45
C LEU A 26 -14.05 14.24 -4.66
N GLN A 27 -14.16 13.48 -5.76
CA GLN A 27 -15.17 12.45 -5.90
C GLN A 27 -14.64 11.15 -5.28
N ILE A 28 -15.41 10.61 -4.33
CA ILE A 28 -15.04 9.39 -3.58
C ILE A 28 -16.09 8.33 -3.91
N ASP A 29 -15.65 7.28 -4.61
CA ASP A 29 -16.48 6.13 -4.93
C ASP A 29 -15.99 4.90 -4.17
N THR A 30 -16.92 4.19 -3.53
CA THR A 30 -16.62 2.91 -2.87
C THR A 30 -16.48 1.82 -3.94
N VAL A 31 -15.26 1.29 -4.09
CA VAL A 31 -14.97 0.21 -5.05
C VAL A 31 -15.37 -1.17 -4.53
N ALA A 32 -15.20 -1.44 -3.23
CA ALA A 32 -15.57 -2.71 -2.61
C ALA A 32 -15.77 -2.53 -1.10
N GLU A 33 -16.63 -3.37 -0.52
CA GLU A 33 -16.91 -3.41 0.93
C GLU A 33 -16.58 -4.80 1.50
N GLY A 34 -16.72 -4.97 2.82
CA GLY A 34 -16.53 -6.28 3.48
C GLY A 34 -15.07 -6.70 3.71
N LEU A 35 -14.11 -5.79 3.46
CA LEU A 35 -12.70 -5.98 3.78
C LEU A 35 -12.45 -5.83 5.28
N ALA A 36 -11.64 -6.71 5.87
CA ALA A 36 -11.21 -6.63 7.27
C ALA A 36 -9.74 -6.23 7.35
N PHE A 37 -9.48 -5.01 7.80
CA PHE A 37 -8.12 -4.45 7.91
C PHE A 37 -7.31 -4.58 6.60
N PRO A 38 -7.80 -4.02 5.46
CA PRO A 38 -7.06 -4.04 4.22
C PRO A 38 -5.71 -3.31 4.39
N TRP A 39 -4.65 -3.83 3.75
CA TRP A 39 -3.29 -3.33 3.87
C TRP A 39 -2.73 -2.84 2.54
N SER A 40 -2.74 -3.69 1.50
CA SER A 40 -2.19 -3.39 0.18
C SER A 40 -3.19 -3.74 -0.91
N LEU A 41 -3.16 -3.00 -2.02
CA LEU A 41 -4.02 -3.15 -3.20
C LEU A 41 -3.14 -3.20 -4.45
N ALA A 42 -3.33 -4.21 -5.31
CA ALA A 42 -2.63 -4.30 -6.58
C ALA A 42 -3.55 -4.72 -7.72
N PHE A 43 -3.56 -3.94 -8.80
CA PHE A 43 -4.33 -4.25 -10.00
C PHE A 43 -3.61 -5.29 -10.88
N LEU A 44 -4.38 -6.22 -11.43
CA LEU A 44 -3.93 -7.21 -12.40
C LEU A 44 -4.25 -6.72 -13.83
N PRO A 45 -3.54 -7.21 -14.86
CA PRO A 45 -3.75 -6.80 -16.25
C PRO A 45 -5.14 -7.09 -16.81
N ASP A 46 -5.88 -8.01 -16.20
CA ASP A 46 -7.25 -8.40 -16.59
C ASP A 46 -8.34 -7.57 -15.89
N GLY A 47 -7.96 -6.54 -15.13
CA GLY A 47 -8.89 -5.64 -14.44
C GLY A 47 -9.28 -6.08 -13.03
N ARG A 48 -8.88 -7.28 -12.59
CA ARG A 48 -9.05 -7.70 -11.19
C ARG A 48 -8.08 -6.95 -10.29
N ALA A 49 -8.38 -6.91 -8.99
CA ALA A 49 -7.46 -6.38 -8.00
C ALA A 49 -7.24 -7.35 -6.85
N LEU A 50 -5.99 -7.51 -6.43
CA LEU A 50 -5.62 -8.24 -5.22
C LEU A 50 -5.63 -7.30 -4.03
N VAL A 51 -6.17 -7.75 -2.90
CA VAL A 51 -6.13 -7.03 -1.63
C VAL A 51 -5.58 -7.94 -0.55
N THR A 52 -4.53 -7.49 0.14
CA THR A 52 -4.11 -8.15 1.38
C THR A 52 -4.90 -7.60 2.55
N GLU A 53 -5.36 -8.49 3.42
CA GLU A 53 -5.94 -8.17 4.70
C GLU A 53 -4.93 -8.53 5.78
N ARG A 54 -4.63 -7.58 6.69
CA ARG A 54 -3.63 -7.75 7.75
C ARG A 54 -3.85 -9.01 8.58
N ALA A 55 -5.11 -9.45 8.70
CA ALA A 55 -5.51 -10.69 9.35
C ALA A 55 -4.94 -11.98 8.71
N GLY A 56 -4.20 -11.89 7.60
CA GLY A 56 -3.51 -13.00 6.97
C GLY A 56 -4.21 -13.55 5.72
N ARG A 57 -5.12 -12.79 5.12
CA ARG A 57 -5.89 -13.24 3.95
C ARG A 57 -5.52 -12.44 2.71
N LEU A 58 -5.35 -13.13 1.59
CA LEU A 58 -5.29 -12.50 0.28
C LEU A 58 -6.68 -12.60 -0.34
N ARG A 59 -7.21 -11.50 -0.85
CA ARG A 59 -8.55 -11.39 -1.46
C ARG A 59 -8.42 -10.92 -2.89
N VAL A 60 -9.47 -11.17 -3.67
CA VAL A 60 -9.60 -10.65 -5.04
C VAL A 60 -10.88 -9.82 -5.14
N ILE A 61 -10.79 -8.72 -5.85
CA ILE A 61 -11.92 -7.90 -6.30
C ILE A 61 -12.07 -8.14 -7.80
N VAL A 62 -13.28 -8.48 -8.21
CA VAL A 62 -13.67 -8.71 -9.61
C VAL A 62 -14.84 -7.79 -9.90
N ASP A 63 -14.74 -6.95 -10.93
CA ASP A 63 -15.79 -6.01 -11.34
C ASP A 63 -16.36 -5.15 -10.18
N GLY A 64 -15.47 -4.64 -9.31
CA GLY A 64 -15.88 -3.84 -8.15
C GLY A 64 -16.59 -4.63 -7.05
N LYS A 65 -16.43 -5.95 -6.99
CA LYS A 65 -16.97 -6.79 -5.92
C LYS A 65 -15.90 -7.67 -5.32
N LEU A 66 -15.88 -7.71 -4.00
CA LEU A 66 -15.00 -8.59 -3.24
C LEU A 66 -15.48 -10.04 -3.39
N ASP A 67 -14.61 -10.95 -3.78
CA ASP A 67 -14.93 -12.38 -3.79
C ASP A 67 -15.10 -12.88 -2.34
N ASP A 68 -16.16 -13.67 -2.12
CA ASP A 68 -16.47 -14.25 -0.81
C ASP A 68 -15.34 -15.15 -0.30
N ARG A 69 -14.59 -15.79 -1.21
CA ARG A 69 -13.50 -16.70 -0.89
C ARG A 69 -12.17 -15.95 -0.88
N ALA A 70 -11.41 -16.15 0.19
CA ALA A 70 -10.01 -15.75 0.21
C ALA A 70 -9.17 -16.71 -0.65
N ILE A 71 -8.15 -16.16 -1.30
CA ILE A 71 -7.15 -16.94 -2.05
C ILE A 71 -6.37 -17.80 -1.05
N GLY A 72 -6.29 -19.10 -1.34
CA GLY A 72 -5.56 -20.08 -0.55
C GLY A 72 -4.04 -20.01 -0.75
N GLY A 73 -3.30 -20.91 -0.07
CA GLY A 73 -1.85 -21.06 -0.26
C GLY A 73 -0.98 -19.94 0.35
N VAL A 74 -1.58 -18.90 0.92
CA VAL A 74 -0.86 -17.82 1.61
C VAL A 74 -0.17 -18.36 2.87
N PRO A 75 1.15 -18.13 3.05
CA PRO A 75 1.84 -18.54 4.27
C PRO A 75 1.23 -17.91 5.51
N LYS A 76 1.18 -18.68 6.61
CA LYS A 76 0.63 -18.19 7.87
C LYS A 76 1.46 -17.03 8.42
N ALA A 77 0.86 -15.85 8.46
CA ALA A 77 1.44 -14.68 9.11
C ALA A 77 1.33 -14.75 10.64
N PHE A 78 2.27 -14.11 11.31
CA PHE A 78 2.17 -13.75 12.72
C PHE A 78 1.30 -12.50 12.85
N VAL A 79 0.09 -12.66 13.39
CA VAL A 79 -0.93 -11.59 13.49
C VAL A 79 -1.06 -11.14 14.95
N GLU A 80 -0.39 -10.05 15.32
CA GLU A 80 -0.47 -9.40 16.64
C GLU A 80 0.05 -7.97 16.52
N GLY A 81 -0.57 -7.00 17.20
CA GLY A 81 -0.14 -5.60 17.12
C GLY A 81 -0.15 -5.10 15.67
N GLN A 82 1.02 -4.71 15.14
CA GLN A 82 1.20 -4.32 13.74
C GLN A 82 1.54 -5.49 12.80
N GLY A 83 1.81 -6.69 13.33
CA GLY A 83 2.09 -7.89 12.55
C GLY A 83 0.88 -8.38 11.74
N GLY A 84 1.14 -8.92 10.55
CA GLY A 84 0.12 -9.46 9.66
C GLY A 84 0.65 -9.82 8.28
N LEU A 85 -0.27 -9.95 7.32
CA LEU A 85 0.03 -9.90 5.89
C LEU A 85 0.08 -8.44 5.43
N PHE A 86 1.07 -8.09 4.62
CA PHE A 86 1.40 -6.71 4.27
C PHE A 86 1.24 -6.48 2.77
N GLU A 87 2.33 -6.30 2.02
CA GLU A 87 2.28 -5.91 0.61
C GLU A 87 1.91 -7.08 -0.30
N VAL A 88 1.22 -6.76 -1.40
CA VAL A 88 1.12 -7.61 -2.59
C VAL A 88 1.59 -6.83 -3.80
N LEU A 89 2.48 -7.43 -4.59
CA LEU A 89 2.95 -6.86 -5.85
C LEU A 89 2.97 -7.93 -6.94
N PRO A 90 2.24 -7.76 -8.04
CA PRO A 90 2.44 -8.54 -9.25
C PRO A 90 3.85 -8.33 -9.80
N ASP A 91 4.44 -9.39 -10.32
CA ASP A 91 5.67 -9.31 -11.09
C ASP A 91 5.46 -8.45 -12.35
N PRO A 92 6.47 -7.68 -12.82
CA PRO A 92 6.33 -6.91 -14.06
C PRO A 92 5.88 -7.75 -15.26
N ASP A 93 6.26 -9.02 -15.31
CA ASP A 93 5.88 -9.97 -16.36
C ASP A 93 4.67 -10.85 -15.95
N PHE A 94 3.83 -10.39 -15.01
CA PHE A 94 2.69 -11.15 -14.46
C PHE A 94 1.79 -11.76 -15.53
N ALA A 95 1.53 -11.05 -16.64
CA ALA A 95 0.72 -11.57 -17.74
C ALA A 95 1.25 -12.90 -18.32
N SER A 96 2.56 -13.14 -18.24
CA SER A 96 3.21 -14.35 -18.74
C SER A 96 3.52 -15.37 -17.64
N ASN A 97 3.84 -14.90 -16.42
CA ASN A 97 4.40 -15.76 -15.38
C ASN A 97 3.47 -15.93 -14.16
N GLN A 98 2.44 -15.10 -14.01
CA GLN A 98 1.52 -15.12 -12.89
C GLN A 98 2.22 -15.05 -11.52
N LEU A 99 3.40 -14.44 -11.43
CA LEU A 99 4.16 -14.35 -10.20
C LEU A 99 3.72 -13.14 -9.37
N ILE A 100 3.55 -13.34 -8.08
CA ILE A 100 3.30 -12.28 -7.11
C ILE A 100 4.33 -12.33 -5.99
N TYR A 101 4.58 -11.19 -5.38
CA TYR A 101 5.39 -11.04 -4.19
C TYR A 101 4.49 -10.61 -3.05
N LEU A 102 4.64 -11.29 -1.90
CA LEU A 102 3.94 -10.94 -0.67
C LEU A 102 4.96 -10.62 0.41
N SER A 103 4.67 -9.63 1.25
CA SER A 103 5.38 -9.46 2.52
C SER A 103 4.47 -9.78 3.69
N LEU A 104 5.04 -10.37 4.74
CA LEU A 104 4.31 -10.78 5.94
C LEU A 104 5.22 -10.76 7.18
N ALA A 105 4.62 -10.60 8.36
CA ALA A 105 5.30 -10.89 9.61
C ALA A 105 5.39 -12.41 9.80
N GLN A 106 6.60 -12.95 9.99
CA GLN A 106 6.84 -14.35 10.30
C GLN A 106 7.47 -14.47 11.68
N GLY A 107 7.01 -15.44 12.48
CA GLY A 107 7.62 -15.79 13.76
C GLY A 107 6.63 -15.72 14.92
N ARG A 108 7.06 -15.12 16.04
CA ARG A 108 6.28 -15.02 17.29
C ARG A 108 6.45 -13.63 17.91
N SER A 109 5.59 -13.28 18.87
CA SER A 109 5.51 -11.94 19.48
C SER A 109 6.87 -11.26 19.77
N ARG A 110 7.81 -11.94 20.45
CA ARG A 110 9.13 -11.37 20.80
C ARG A 110 10.26 -11.63 19.79
N ALA A 111 9.97 -12.28 18.67
CA ALA A 111 10.97 -12.69 17.68
C ALA A 111 10.35 -12.83 16.28
N ASN A 112 9.58 -11.82 15.85
CA ASN A 112 9.05 -11.76 14.50
C ASN A 112 10.01 -10.98 13.58
N ARG A 113 9.83 -11.19 12.28
CA ARG A 113 10.54 -10.44 11.23
C ARG A 113 9.61 -10.25 10.03
N THR A 114 9.89 -9.24 9.23
CA THR A 114 9.32 -9.15 7.88
C THR A 114 9.98 -10.21 7.00
N GLN A 115 9.16 -11.03 6.35
CA GLN A 115 9.56 -11.97 5.33
C GLN A 115 8.91 -11.56 4.01
N VAL A 116 9.66 -11.68 2.91
CA VAL A 116 9.12 -11.58 1.55
C VAL A 116 9.09 -12.97 0.95
N VAL A 117 7.99 -13.31 0.30
CA VAL A 117 7.82 -14.57 -0.43
C VAL A 117 7.40 -14.28 -1.86
N ARG A 118 7.77 -15.17 -2.77
CA ARG A 118 7.28 -15.19 -4.14
C ARG A 118 6.34 -16.38 -4.29
N ALA A 119 5.19 -16.15 -4.89
CA ALA A 119 4.21 -17.17 -5.21
C ALA A 119 3.84 -17.09 -6.69
N ARG A 120 3.28 -18.17 -7.22
CA ARG A 120 2.56 -18.15 -8.49
C ARG A 120 1.07 -18.14 -8.17
N LEU A 121 0.34 -17.24 -8.80
CA LEU A 121 -1.10 -17.12 -8.68
C LEU A 121 -1.76 -18.00 -9.74
N ASP A 122 -2.71 -18.84 -9.32
CA ASP A 122 -3.45 -19.74 -10.18
C ASP A 122 -4.92 -19.84 -9.73
N GLY A 123 -5.76 -20.42 -10.59
CA GLY A 123 -7.13 -20.80 -10.23
C GLY A 123 -8.06 -19.66 -9.85
N LEU A 124 -7.86 -18.45 -10.41
CA LEU A 124 -8.78 -17.32 -10.23
C LEU A 124 -10.00 -17.36 -11.18
N GLU A 125 -10.37 -18.53 -11.71
CA GLU A 125 -11.55 -18.70 -12.59
C GLU A 125 -12.87 -18.79 -11.81
#